data_AF-A0A3G2S6A6-F1
#
_entry.id   AF-A0A3G2S6A6-F1
#
_cell.length_a   1.000
_cell.length_b   1.000
_cell.length_c   1.000
_cell.angle_alpha   90.00
_cell.angle_beta   90.00
_cell.angle_gamma   90.00
#
_symmetry.space_group_name_H-M   'P 1'
#
loop_
_entity.id
_entity.type
_entity.pdbx_description
1 polymer ?
#
loop_
_entity_poly.entity_id
_entity_poly.type
_entity_poly.pdbx_seq_one_letter_code
_entity_poly.pdbx_strand_id
1 'polypeptide(L)'
;MKLSQNILAGVLVTIAGASALKLDLGLAGKSLTDIPTDKRADALLNDVNRWVSRQALLNESDATLQKRGDSGSASVEDTLGDVVIDVKIGSEKKKVPIIVDIGSPSTIVKDSFYQPNESSSASEPLGVFTVSYLSGGKANGPLILDDFSVGDLTAKSFPIGMLSKKYYSVVMDDKIGGILGLLYPGLAQNFWYKTLPKKADLISNLRDQRVIDNRKWQMTIGDGGKLVIGEHDESLAEGGLKEVVNAGITQNHAGMKGRFNGGVPVVFHFDTGTHGIITTALNARRIFSEIGAEVKEVDNGGNIIGLVDCKNPPKLKFSEVLGLLDVEIPEEDITGNKYHGKCLLPIVGSVKIGVQGSLMFEPHGFVLGQSFLRHITFAVDFDRPFKIKVGKRKSN
;
A
#
# COMPACT_ATOMS: atom_id res chain seq x y z
N MET A 1 47.76 -22.05 -49.39
CA MET A 1 46.66 -22.65 -50.19
C MET A 1 45.69 -23.32 -49.21
N LYS A 2 44.37 -23.21 -49.35
CA LYS A 2 43.55 -22.46 -50.33
C LYS A 2 42.62 -21.47 -49.60
N LEU A 3 42.25 -20.38 -50.27
CA LEU A 3 41.03 -19.65 -49.96
C LEU A 3 39.82 -20.37 -50.58
N SER A 4 38.65 -20.21 -49.97
CA SER A 4 37.37 -20.15 -50.67
C SER A 4 36.40 -19.30 -49.85
N GLN A 5 36.23 -18.04 -50.25
CA GLN A 5 35.13 -17.20 -49.77
C GLN A 5 33.85 -17.58 -50.53
N ASN A 6 32.69 -17.46 -49.90
CA ASN A 6 31.53 -16.88 -50.59
C ASN A 6 30.54 -16.29 -49.57
N ILE A 7 29.91 -15.20 -50.01
CA ILE A 7 29.19 -14.22 -49.18
C ILE A 7 27.70 -14.55 -49.10
N LEU A 8 27.08 -14.44 -47.92
CA LEU A 8 25.81 -13.71 -47.80
C LEU A 8 25.59 -13.17 -46.37
N ALA A 9 24.85 -12.07 -46.26
CA ALA A 9 24.56 -11.42 -44.99
C ALA A 9 23.37 -12.08 -44.27
N GLY A 10 23.44 -12.17 -42.93
CA GLY A 10 22.38 -12.66 -42.06
C GLY A 10 22.25 -11.77 -40.83
N VAL A 11 21.04 -11.30 -40.56
CA VAL A 11 20.67 -10.30 -39.54
C VAL A 11 21.28 -10.58 -38.15
N LEU A 12 21.83 -9.54 -37.52
CA LEU A 12 22.07 -9.51 -36.06
C LEU A 12 20.71 -9.54 -35.33
N VAL A 13 20.23 -10.74 -35.01
CA VAL A 13 19.08 -10.90 -34.13
C VAL A 13 19.55 -10.73 -32.69
N THR A 14 19.51 -9.48 -32.21
CA THR A 14 19.55 -9.20 -30.78
C THR A 14 18.31 -9.84 -30.15
N ILE A 15 18.47 -10.98 -29.48
CA ILE A 15 17.37 -11.60 -28.73
C ILE A 15 17.13 -10.76 -27.48
N ALA A 16 16.36 -9.70 -27.63
CA ALA A 16 15.70 -8.99 -26.54
C ALA A 16 14.63 -9.92 -25.96
N GLY A 17 15.07 -10.86 -25.12
CA GLY A 17 14.25 -11.88 -24.45
C GLY A 17 13.34 -11.29 -23.38
N ALA A 18 12.50 -10.33 -23.74
CA ALA A 18 11.49 -9.75 -22.87
C ALA A 18 10.34 -10.75 -22.64
N SER A 19 10.58 -11.76 -21.80
CA SER A 19 9.54 -12.64 -21.26
C SER A 19 8.73 -11.92 -20.18
N ALA A 20 8.19 -10.74 -20.51
CA ALA A 20 7.11 -10.14 -19.76
C ALA A 20 5.90 -11.06 -19.89
N LEU A 21 5.55 -11.76 -18.81
CA LEU A 21 4.44 -12.69 -18.77
C LEU A 21 3.13 -11.92 -18.97
N LYS A 22 2.64 -11.90 -20.22
CA LYS A 22 1.25 -11.53 -20.53
C LYS A 22 0.34 -12.59 -19.94
N LEU A 23 0.02 -12.43 -18.67
CA LEU A 23 -1.08 -13.12 -18.02
C LEU A 23 -2.38 -12.50 -18.56
N ASP A 24 -3.01 -13.23 -19.48
CA ASP A 24 -4.34 -12.92 -20.01
C ASP A 24 -5.39 -13.25 -18.93
N LEU A 25 -5.53 -12.34 -17.96
CA LEU A 25 -6.49 -12.46 -16.87
C LEU A 25 -7.89 -12.07 -17.36
N GLY A 26 -8.54 -13.03 -18.03
CA GLY A 26 -9.98 -12.99 -18.21
C GLY A 26 -10.68 -12.89 -16.85
N LEU A 27 -11.23 -11.70 -16.56
CA LEU A 27 -11.83 -11.28 -15.27
C LEU A 27 -10.81 -11.01 -14.13
N ALA A 28 -9.96 -10.00 -14.32
CA ALA A 28 -9.14 -9.41 -13.26
C ALA A 28 -9.89 -8.42 -12.34
N GLY A 29 -9.32 -8.18 -11.14
CA GLY A 29 -9.42 -6.97 -10.30
C GLY A 29 -10.70 -6.14 -10.32
N LYS A 30 -11.65 -6.44 -9.42
CA LYS A 30 -12.90 -5.68 -9.28
C LYS A 30 -12.74 -4.46 -8.36
N SER A 31 -12.52 -3.31 -8.99
CA SER A 31 -12.42 -1.94 -8.42
C SER A 31 -13.56 -1.56 -7.44
N LEU A 32 -13.45 -0.41 -6.74
CA LEU A 32 -14.58 0.18 -5.97
C LEU A 32 -15.86 0.29 -6.81
N THR A 33 -15.75 0.54 -8.12
CA THR A 33 -16.85 0.49 -9.10
C THR A 33 -17.62 -0.84 -9.11
N ASP A 34 -16.94 -1.93 -8.77
CA ASP A 34 -17.37 -3.31 -8.85
C ASP A 34 -17.65 -3.94 -7.48
N ILE A 35 -17.18 -3.30 -6.40
CA ILE A 35 -17.79 -3.45 -5.08
C ILE A 35 -19.25 -2.99 -5.23
N PRO A 36 -20.24 -3.85 -4.95
CA PRO A 36 -21.65 -3.48 -5.02
C PRO A 36 -21.92 -2.21 -4.21
N THR A 37 -22.71 -1.30 -4.78
CA THR A 37 -23.01 0.04 -4.24
C THR A 37 -23.48 0.01 -2.77
N ASP A 38 -24.21 -1.05 -2.40
CA ASP A 38 -24.66 -1.37 -1.05
C ASP A 38 -23.52 -1.66 -0.05
N LYS A 39 -22.37 -2.17 -0.51
CA LYS A 39 -21.24 -2.59 0.34
C LYS A 39 -20.12 -1.57 0.49
N ARG A 40 -20.09 -0.51 -0.33
CA ARG A 40 -19.04 0.53 -0.27
C ARG A 40 -19.12 1.34 1.02
N ALA A 41 -20.34 1.68 1.44
CA ALA A 41 -20.59 2.33 2.72
C ALA A 41 -20.13 1.43 3.88
N ASP A 42 -20.40 0.13 3.84
CA ASP A 42 -19.92 -0.83 4.83
C ASP A 42 -18.39 -0.95 4.83
N ALA A 43 -17.72 -0.93 3.67
CA ALA A 43 -16.25 -0.98 3.60
C ALA A 43 -15.61 0.26 4.26
N LEU A 44 -16.11 1.46 3.94
CA LEU A 44 -15.71 2.73 4.56
C LEU A 44 -15.99 2.74 6.08
N LEU A 45 -17.20 2.34 6.50
CA LEU A 45 -17.57 2.29 7.92
C LEU A 45 -16.78 1.22 8.68
N ASN A 46 -16.45 0.09 8.04
CA ASN A 46 -15.55 -0.91 8.60
C ASN A 46 -14.10 -0.42 8.71
N ASP A 47 -13.66 0.51 7.87
CA ASP A 47 -12.37 1.20 8.03
C ASP A 47 -12.38 2.11 9.28
N VAL A 48 -13.48 2.84 9.52
CA VAL A 48 -13.65 3.65 10.75
C VAL A 48 -13.80 2.78 12.00
N ASN A 49 -14.60 1.71 11.95
CA ASN A 49 -14.78 0.75 13.04
C ASN A 49 -13.48 -0.01 13.35
N ARG A 50 -12.71 -0.38 12.31
CA ARG A 50 -11.32 -0.84 12.46
C ARG A 50 -10.56 0.20 13.29
N TRP A 51 -10.63 1.49 12.94
CA TRP A 51 -9.88 2.60 13.57
C TRP A 51 -10.00 2.74 15.13
N VAL A 52 -10.87 1.99 15.82
CA VAL A 52 -11.23 2.24 17.23
C VAL A 52 -10.35 1.53 18.29
N SER A 53 -9.62 0.42 18.04
CA SER A 53 -9.38 -0.59 19.12
C SER A 53 -7.97 -1.27 19.31
N ARG A 54 -7.14 -0.83 20.32
CA ARG A 54 -6.10 -1.60 21.14
C ARG A 54 -4.53 -1.40 20.86
N GLN A 55 -3.60 -1.96 21.71
CA GLN A 55 -2.08 -1.76 21.69
C GLN A 55 -1.12 -2.93 22.20
N ALA A 56 0.11 -3.10 21.64
CA ALA A 56 1.44 -3.56 22.19
C ALA A 56 1.89 -5.06 22.41
N LEU A 57 3.19 -5.54 22.44
CA LEU A 57 4.58 -5.14 21.95
C LEU A 57 5.78 -6.24 22.15
N LEU A 58 6.68 -6.55 21.14
CA LEU A 58 8.21 -6.69 21.13
C LEU A 58 9.15 -7.91 21.63
N ASN A 59 9.96 -8.67 20.78
CA ASN A 59 11.46 -9.08 20.87
C ASN A 59 12.13 -9.93 19.69
N GLU A 60 13.45 -9.77 19.36
CA GLU A 60 14.12 -9.97 17.99
C GLU A 60 15.59 -10.60 17.91
N SER A 61 15.95 -11.52 16.96
CA SER A 61 17.33 -11.72 16.33
C SER A 61 17.55 -12.88 15.29
N ASP A 62 18.32 -12.87 14.16
CA ASP A 62 18.95 -11.88 13.22
C ASP A 62 19.55 -12.54 11.91
N ALA A 63 19.87 -11.76 10.84
CA ALA A 63 20.77 -12.03 9.64
C ALA A 63 20.42 -13.19 8.63
N THR A 64 21.06 -13.50 7.45
CA THR A 64 22.28 -13.07 6.66
C THR A 64 22.13 -13.35 5.10
N LEU A 65 23.03 -12.92 4.16
CA LEU A 65 22.69 -12.73 2.70
C LEU A 65 23.65 -13.24 1.56
N GLN A 66 23.12 -13.37 0.31
CA GLN A 66 23.85 -13.63 -0.97
C GLN A 66 23.50 -12.68 -2.19
N LYS A 67 23.01 -13.18 -3.35
CA LYS A 67 23.23 -12.62 -4.73
C LYS A 67 22.28 -13.26 -5.78
N ARG A 68 21.80 -12.69 -6.91
CA ARG A 68 21.67 -11.32 -7.53
C ARG A 68 20.41 -11.33 -8.44
N GLY A 69 19.94 -10.16 -8.88
CA GLY A 69 18.89 -9.93 -9.88
C GLY A 69 18.71 -8.43 -10.16
N ASP A 70 17.84 -8.06 -11.10
CA ASP A 70 17.81 -6.70 -11.66
C ASP A 70 16.50 -5.94 -11.35
N SER A 71 15.32 -6.44 -11.77
CA SER A 71 13.99 -5.86 -11.49
C SER A 71 12.83 -6.86 -11.65
N GLY A 72 11.60 -6.50 -11.23
CA GLY A 72 10.41 -7.37 -11.36
C GLY A 72 9.10 -6.73 -10.88
N SER A 73 7.97 -7.41 -11.09
CA SER A 73 6.62 -6.87 -10.85
C SER A 73 5.57 -7.91 -10.48
N ALA A 74 4.45 -7.46 -9.91
CA ALA A 74 3.25 -8.26 -9.61
C ALA A 74 1.96 -7.49 -9.96
N SER A 75 0.93 -8.21 -10.41
CA SER A 75 -0.42 -7.69 -10.61
C SER A 75 -1.12 -7.41 -9.28
N VAL A 76 -1.98 -6.40 -9.26
CA VAL A 76 -2.80 -6.02 -8.09
C VAL A 76 -4.27 -6.39 -8.33
N GLU A 77 -4.88 -7.08 -7.38
CA GLU A 77 -6.32 -7.33 -7.33
C GLU A 77 -6.96 -6.42 -6.28
N ASP A 78 -7.87 -5.52 -6.70
CA ASP A 78 -8.84 -4.90 -5.78
C ASP A 78 -9.87 -5.96 -5.44
N THR A 79 -9.91 -6.38 -4.17
CA THR A 79 -10.88 -7.36 -3.66
C THR A 79 -11.54 -6.81 -2.39
N LEU A 80 -12.83 -6.48 -2.51
CA LEU A 80 -13.66 -5.89 -1.45
C LEU A 80 -13.10 -4.60 -0.80
N GLY A 81 -12.15 -3.92 -1.46
CA GLY A 81 -11.55 -2.67 -1.00
C GLY A 81 -10.19 -2.84 -0.32
N ASP A 82 -9.56 -4.01 -0.38
CA ASP A 82 -8.16 -4.21 -0.03
C ASP A 82 -7.28 -4.28 -1.31
N VAL A 83 -6.09 -3.67 -1.27
CA VAL A 83 -5.07 -3.75 -2.35
C VAL A 83 -4.32 -5.07 -2.21
N VAL A 84 -4.74 -6.13 -2.91
CA VAL A 84 -4.16 -7.47 -2.77
C VAL A 84 -3.16 -7.78 -3.89
N ILE A 85 -2.08 -8.50 -3.58
CA ILE A 85 -1.21 -9.17 -4.56
C ILE A 85 -1.02 -10.64 -4.20
N ASP A 86 -0.69 -11.47 -5.18
CA ASP A 86 -0.20 -12.82 -4.93
C ASP A 86 1.31 -12.83 -4.64
N VAL A 87 1.68 -13.39 -3.49
CA VAL A 87 3.07 -13.71 -3.14
C VAL A 87 3.29 -15.22 -3.09
N LYS A 88 4.55 -15.64 -3.16
CA LYS A 88 4.97 -17.05 -3.00
C LYS A 88 5.85 -17.13 -1.76
N ILE A 89 5.50 -17.99 -0.81
CA ILE A 89 6.23 -18.18 0.44
C ILE A 89 6.80 -19.60 0.51
N GLY A 90 7.99 -19.74 1.06
CA GLY A 90 8.62 -21.03 1.31
C GLY A 90 9.28 -21.68 0.10
N SER A 91 10.04 -22.73 0.38
CA SER A 91 10.76 -23.53 -0.61
C SER A 91 9.86 -24.13 -1.69
N GLU A 92 8.64 -24.46 -1.29
CA GLU A 92 7.52 -24.98 -2.06
C GLU A 92 6.75 -23.89 -2.84
N LYS A 93 7.09 -22.62 -2.58
CA LYS A 93 6.52 -21.42 -3.23
C LYS A 93 4.99 -21.35 -3.11
N LYS A 94 4.48 -21.64 -1.92
CA LYS A 94 3.06 -21.62 -1.57
C LYS A 94 2.46 -20.26 -1.90
N LYS A 95 1.45 -20.25 -2.78
CA LYS A 95 0.78 -19.02 -3.24
C LYS A 95 -0.11 -18.48 -2.13
N VAL A 96 0.10 -17.22 -1.72
CA VAL A 96 -0.64 -16.55 -0.66
C VAL A 96 -1.10 -15.18 -1.15
N PRO A 97 -2.41 -14.87 -1.17
CA PRO A 97 -2.89 -13.51 -1.41
C PRO A 97 -2.64 -12.63 -0.18
N ILE A 98 -2.05 -11.45 -0.37
CA ILE A 98 -1.58 -10.58 0.71
C ILE A 98 -1.94 -9.11 0.43
N ILE A 99 -2.38 -8.36 1.44
CA ILE A 99 -2.64 -6.91 1.30
C ILE A 99 -1.30 -6.19 1.20
N VAL A 100 -1.14 -5.28 0.24
CA VAL A 100 0.01 -4.37 0.18
C VAL A 100 -0.30 -3.11 0.96
N ASP A 101 0.46 -2.87 2.03
CA ASP A 101 0.24 -1.79 2.98
C ASP A 101 1.51 -0.94 3.11
N ILE A 102 1.52 0.22 2.46
CA ILE A 102 2.63 1.19 2.56
C ILE A 102 2.60 2.01 3.86
N GLY A 103 1.55 1.90 4.67
CA GLY A 103 1.42 2.51 5.99
C GLY A 103 2.03 1.66 7.12
N SER A 104 2.21 0.35 6.92
CA SER A 104 2.84 -0.54 7.91
C SER A 104 4.21 -1.10 7.51
N PRO A 105 5.10 -1.37 8.49
CA PRO A 105 6.47 -1.82 8.26
C PRO A 105 6.68 -3.34 8.33
N SER A 106 5.62 -4.11 8.59
CA SER A 106 5.73 -5.52 9.01
C SER A 106 4.96 -6.44 8.08
N THR A 107 5.63 -7.47 7.56
CA THR A 107 4.95 -8.57 6.86
C THR A 107 4.45 -9.59 7.85
N ILE A 108 3.16 -9.94 7.75
CA ILE A 108 2.46 -10.86 8.66
C ILE A 108 1.52 -11.78 7.89
N VAL A 109 1.48 -13.07 8.23
CA VAL A 109 0.78 -14.12 7.45
C VAL A 109 0.05 -15.10 8.37
N LYS A 110 -1.19 -15.44 8.03
CA LYS A 110 -2.06 -16.40 8.74
C LYS A 110 -1.49 -17.82 8.68
N ASP A 111 -1.48 -18.48 9.84
CA ASP A 111 -1.13 -19.90 9.96
C ASP A 111 -2.09 -20.85 9.20
N SER A 112 -3.27 -20.40 8.79
CA SER A 112 -4.14 -21.15 7.85
C SER A 112 -3.68 -21.12 6.39
N PHE A 113 -2.81 -20.18 6.00
CA PHE A 113 -2.34 -20.02 4.62
C PHE A 113 -0.95 -20.62 4.42
N TYR A 114 -0.06 -20.47 5.39
CA TYR A 114 1.32 -20.94 5.33
C TYR A 114 1.76 -21.47 6.70
N GLN A 115 2.53 -22.55 6.69
CA GLN A 115 2.96 -23.30 7.87
C GLN A 115 4.47 -23.56 7.74
N PRO A 116 5.33 -23.02 8.63
CA PRO A 116 6.78 -23.08 8.46
C PRO A 116 7.36 -24.49 8.38
N ASN A 117 6.72 -25.49 8.99
CA ASN A 117 7.15 -26.88 8.93
C ASN A 117 6.82 -27.59 7.60
N GLU A 118 6.09 -26.94 6.68
CA GLU A 118 5.93 -27.40 5.30
C GLU A 118 7.10 -26.94 4.39
N SER A 119 7.89 -25.96 4.83
CA SER A 119 8.99 -25.35 4.06
C SER A 119 10.37 -25.80 4.54
N SER A 120 11.23 -26.16 3.59
CA SER A 120 12.63 -26.52 3.82
C SER A 120 13.60 -25.33 3.93
N SER A 121 13.13 -24.11 3.67
CA SER A 121 13.89 -22.85 3.82
C SER A 121 13.45 -21.99 5.00
N ALA A 122 12.40 -22.40 5.71
CA ALA A 122 11.95 -21.76 6.94
C ALA A 122 12.99 -21.89 8.08
N SER A 123 13.17 -20.82 8.84
CA SER A 123 13.89 -20.86 10.11
C SER A 123 12.99 -21.34 11.25
N GLU A 124 13.61 -21.88 12.30
CA GLU A 124 13.01 -21.88 13.63
C GLU A 124 12.62 -20.43 14.04
N PRO A 125 11.62 -20.25 14.93
CA PRO A 125 11.22 -18.92 15.41
C PRO A 125 12.37 -18.12 16.04
N LEU A 126 12.69 -16.98 15.44
CA LEU A 126 13.75 -16.07 15.88
C LEU A 126 13.36 -15.18 17.07
N GLY A 127 12.06 -15.10 17.37
CA GLY A 127 11.53 -14.20 18.39
C GLY A 127 10.03 -14.03 18.24
N VAL A 128 9.52 -12.92 18.77
CA VAL A 128 8.09 -12.60 18.76
C VAL A 128 7.87 -11.23 18.12
N PHE A 129 7.25 -11.22 16.94
CA PHE A 129 6.70 -9.98 16.40
C PHE A 129 5.53 -9.52 17.26
N THR A 130 5.29 -8.22 17.30
CA THR A 130 4.01 -7.67 17.69
C THR A 130 3.72 -6.45 16.84
N VAL A 131 2.54 -6.35 16.26
CA VAL A 131 2.06 -5.14 15.58
C VAL A 131 0.90 -4.51 16.35
N SER A 132 0.72 -3.20 16.19
CA SER A 132 -0.50 -2.50 16.59
C SER A 132 -0.73 -1.33 15.66
N TYR A 133 -1.69 -1.50 14.76
CA TYR A 133 -2.11 -0.48 13.80
C TYR A 133 -2.79 0.70 14.54
N LEU A 134 -3.15 1.78 13.85
CA LEU A 134 -3.94 2.87 14.48
C LEU A 134 -5.42 2.48 14.69
N SER A 135 -5.89 1.48 13.93
CA SER A 135 -7.02 0.61 14.27
C SER A 135 -6.86 -0.16 15.57
N GLY A 136 -5.64 -0.24 16.07
CA GLY A 136 -5.26 -0.94 17.29
C GLY A 136 -5.40 -2.44 17.22
N GLY A 137 -5.79 -2.98 16.04
CA GLY A 137 -5.66 -4.38 15.71
C GLY A 137 -4.27 -4.86 16.13
N LYS A 138 -4.23 -5.67 17.19
CA LYS A 138 -2.98 -6.25 17.66
C LYS A 138 -2.82 -7.61 17.02
N ALA A 139 -1.58 -7.93 16.68
CA ALA A 139 -1.16 -9.32 16.59
C ALA A 139 0.18 -9.50 17.27
N ASN A 140 0.40 -10.69 17.82
CA ASN A 140 1.74 -11.20 18.11
C ASN A 140 1.80 -12.70 17.77
N GLY A 141 3.02 -13.20 17.61
CA GLY A 141 3.27 -14.58 17.23
C GLY A 141 4.75 -14.79 16.93
N PRO A 142 5.15 -16.00 16.54
CA PRO A 142 6.54 -16.26 16.19
C PRO A 142 6.93 -15.44 14.95
N LEU A 143 8.10 -14.81 15.03
CA LEU A 143 8.81 -14.30 13.86
C LEU A 143 9.63 -15.45 13.27
N ILE A 144 9.38 -15.81 12.02
CA ILE A 144 10.22 -16.74 11.26
C ILE A 144 10.89 -16.00 10.10
N LEU A 145 11.97 -16.57 9.56
CA LEU A 145 12.52 -16.19 8.26
C LEU A 145 12.19 -17.28 7.24
N ASP A 146 11.82 -16.91 6.01
CA ASP A 146 11.75 -17.85 4.88
C ASP A 146 11.93 -17.12 3.54
N ASP A 147 12.11 -17.85 2.44
CA ASP A 147 12.07 -17.30 1.08
C ASP A 147 10.67 -16.73 0.78
N PHE A 148 10.61 -15.42 0.53
CA PHE A 148 9.39 -14.66 0.21
C PHE A 148 9.52 -14.01 -1.16
N SER A 149 8.55 -14.25 -2.06
CA SER A 149 8.65 -13.82 -3.46
C SER A 149 7.47 -12.97 -3.93
N VAL A 150 7.78 -11.88 -4.63
CA VAL A 150 6.82 -11.00 -5.31
C VAL A 150 7.10 -11.06 -6.82
N GLY A 151 6.14 -11.59 -7.59
CA GLY A 151 6.38 -11.93 -8.99
C GLY A 151 7.48 -13.00 -9.10
N ASP A 152 8.60 -12.62 -9.72
CA ASP A 152 9.81 -13.45 -9.85
C ASP A 152 10.98 -13.01 -8.94
N LEU A 153 10.83 -11.89 -8.21
CA LEU A 153 11.80 -11.43 -7.22
C LEU A 153 11.65 -12.26 -5.94
N THR A 154 12.73 -12.88 -5.45
CA THR A 154 12.76 -13.66 -4.20
C THR A 154 13.69 -13.01 -3.18
N ALA A 155 13.16 -12.59 -2.02
CA ALA A 155 13.95 -12.26 -0.84
C ALA A 155 14.09 -13.53 0.02
N LYS A 156 15.32 -14.05 0.14
CA LYS A 156 15.62 -15.21 1.00
C LYS A 156 15.64 -14.82 2.46
N SER A 157 15.24 -15.75 3.34
CA SER A 157 15.27 -15.53 4.80
C SER A 157 14.60 -14.20 5.21
N PHE A 158 13.47 -13.87 4.58
CA PHE A 158 12.71 -12.66 4.80
C PHE A 158 11.83 -12.77 6.06
N PRO A 159 11.78 -11.75 6.94
CA PRO A 159 11.01 -11.81 8.19
C PRO A 159 9.49 -11.80 7.99
N ILE A 160 8.83 -12.87 8.44
CA ILE A 160 7.39 -13.07 8.38
C ILE A 160 6.86 -13.28 9.80
N GLY A 161 5.90 -12.44 10.22
CA GLY A 161 5.18 -12.61 11.48
C GLY A 161 3.99 -13.57 11.35
N MET A 162 4.06 -14.73 12.00
CA MET A 162 3.00 -15.74 11.90
C MET A 162 1.77 -15.39 12.77
N LEU A 163 0.70 -14.96 12.09
CA LEU A 163 -0.62 -14.72 12.68
C LEU A 163 -1.28 -16.03 13.07
N SER A 164 -1.44 -16.27 14.37
CA SER A 164 -2.31 -17.33 14.88
C SER A 164 -3.79 -16.93 14.82
N LYS A 165 -4.70 -17.91 14.72
CA LYS A 165 -6.17 -17.72 14.60
C LYS A 165 -6.78 -16.65 15.53
N LYS A 166 -6.26 -16.48 16.75
CA LYS A 166 -6.70 -15.47 17.72
C LYS A 166 -6.49 -14.00 17.28
N TYR A 167 -5.70 -13.77 16.22
CA TYR A 167 -5.37 -12.46 15.65
C TYR A 167 -5.77 -12.31 14.17
N TYR A 168 -6.53 -13.23 13.58
CA TYR A 168 -7.01 -13.08 12.19
C TYR A 168 -7.85 -11.81 11.99
N SER A 169 -8.42 -11.21 13.03
CA SER A 169 -9.13 -9.92 12.96
C SER A 169 -8.25 -8.72 12.57
N VAL A 170 -6.93 -8.90 12.46
CA VAL A 170 -6.02 -7.93 11.80
C VAL A 170 -6.14 -7.99 10.27
N VAL A 171 -6.58 -9.12 9.71
CA VAL A 171 -6.67 -9.40 8.26
C VAL A 171 -8.03 -10.03 7.98
N MET A 172 -9.07 -9.19 7.91
CA MET A 172 -10.45 -9.60 8.19
C MET A 172 -11.13 -10.51 7.15
N ASP A 173 -10.70 -10.52 5.88
CA ASP A 173 -11.20 -11.50 4.91
C ASP A 173 -10.48 -12.85 5.07
N ASP A 174 -11.24 -13.93 5.29
CA ASP A 174 -10.71 -15.30 5.41
C ASP A 174 -10.05 -15.85 4.14
N LYS A 175 -10.24 -15.20 2.98
CA LYS A 175 -9.51 -15.48 1.72
C LYS A 175 -8.16 -14.78 1.63
N ILE A 176 -7.95 -13.71 2.40
CA ILE A 176 -6.69 -12.97 2.41
C ILE A 176 -5.78 -13.59 3.47
N GLY A 177 -4.56 -13.93 3.05
CA GLY A 177 -3.58 -14.65 3.88
C GLY A 177 -2.71 -13.76 4.76
N GLY A 178 -2.62 -12.46 4.53
CA GLY A 178 -1.76 -11.59 5.34
C GLY A 178 -1.69 -10.12 4.90
N ILE A 179 -0.68 -9.41 5.42
CA ILE A 179 -0.28 -8.06 5.01
C ILE A 179 1.22 -8.07 4.68
N LEU A 180 1.60 -7.44 3.57
CA LEU A 180 2.97 -7.08 3.16
C LEU A 180 3.19 -5.59 3.46
N GLY A 181 3.95 -5.31 4.52
CA GLY A 181 4.33 -3.95 4.89
C GLY A 181 5.41 -3.38 3.97
N LEU A 182 5.16 -2.20 3.39
CA LEU A 182 6.06 -1.46 2.49
C LEU A 182 6.37 -0.02 2.95
N LEU A 183 6.13 0.30 4.23
CA LEU A 183 6.58 1.56 4.86
C LEU A 183 8.11 1.77 4.72
N TYR A 184 8.55 3.02 4.76
CA TYR A 184 9.89 3.46 4.31
C TYR A 184 11.07 2.55 4.76
N PRO A 185 11.74 1.88 3.80
CA PRO A 185 12.94 1.07 3.97
C PRO A 185 14.03 1.67 4.86
N GLY A 186 14.35 0.96 5.94
CA GLY A 186 15.41 1.33 6.90
C GLY A 186 15.14 2.58 7.77
N LEU A 187 13.98 3.23 7.66
CA LEU A 187 13.52 4.21 8.66
C LEU A 187 12.40 3.68 9.56
N ALA A 188 11.74 2.59 9.14
CA ALA A 188 11.08 1.67 10.04
C ALA A 188 12.08 1.06 11.03
N GLN A 189 12.42 1.80 12.10
CA GLN A 189 12.93 1.19 13.32
C GLN A 189 11.89 0.17 13.79
N ASN A 190 12.31 -1.07 14.01
CA ASN A 190 11.42 -2.17 14.32
C ASN A 190 10.90 -2.12 15.77
N PHE A 191 10.13 -1.08 16.09
CA PHE A 191 9.25 -0.97 17.27
C PHE A 191 8.14 -2.04 17.33
N TRP A 192 8.14 -2.97 16.38
CA TRP A 192 7.25 -4.13 16.33
C TRP A 192 7.98 -5.44 16.62
N TYR A 193 9.29 -5.47 16.41
CA TYR A 193 10.06 -6.68 16.62
C TYR A 193 11.10 -6.51 17.80
N LYS A 194 11.63 -5.30 18.14
CA LYS A 194 12.63 -4.98 19.22
C LYS A 194 14.12 -5.45 19.06
N THR A 195 14.86 -4.98 18.05
CA THR A 195 16.35 -4.88 17.86
C THR A 195 17.03 -5.50 16.61
N LEU A 196 16.69 -6.70 16.13
CA LEU A 196 17.28 -7.50 15.03
C LEU A 196 16.25 -8.47 14.33
N PRO A 197 15.89 -8.41 13.04
CA PRO A 197 16.60 -7.76 11.95
C PRO A 197 16.32 -6.26 11.88
N LYS A 198 17.40 -5.48 11.90
CA LYS A 198 17.40 -4.01 11.76
C LYS A 198 16.86 -3.49 10.41
N LYS A 199 16.47 -4.39 9.51
CA LYS A 199 15.74 -4.13 8.26
C LYS A 199 14.75 -5.27 8.01
N ALA A 200 13.46 -5.03 8.23
CA ALA A 200 12.39 -6.01 7.92
C ALA A 200 11.67 -5.73 6.59
N ASP A 201 12.01 -4.63 5.90
CA ASP A 201 11.33 -4.23 4.66
C ASP A 201 11.83 -5.04 3.44
N LEU A 202 10.92 -5.31 2.50
CA LEU A 202 11.20 -6.13 1.31
C LEU A 202 12.26 -5.52 0.39
N ILE A 203 12.31 -4.19 0.29
CA ILE A 203 13.10 -3.47 -0.72
C ILE A 203 14.59 -3.44 -0.33
N SER A 204 14.88 -3.16 0.93
CA SER A 204 16.21 -3.31 1.53
C SER A 204 16.67 -4.76 1.47
N ASN A 205 15.78 -5.72 1.77
CA ASN A 205 16.12 -7.13 1.67
C ASN A 205 16.54 -7.48 0.24
N LEU A 206 15.63 -7.34 -0.74
CA LEU A 206 15.93 -7.60 -2.15
C LEU A 206 17.22 -6.91 -2.60
N ARG A 207 17.44 -5.64 -2.26
CA ARG A 207 18.63 -4.89 -2.71
C ARG A 207 19.93 -5.28 -1.98
N ASP A 208 19.89 -5.66 -0.70
CA ASP A 208 21.08 -6.07 0.04
C ASP A 208 21.51 -7.52 -0.32
N GLN A 209 20.56 -8.43 -0.59
CA GLN A 209 20.83 -9.71 -1.28
C GLN A 209 20.90 -9.54 -2.81
N ARG A 210 21.00 -8.28 -3.28
CA ARG A 210 21.33 -7.88 -4.65
C ARG A 210 20.36 -8.35 -5.72
N VAL A 211 19.14 -8.76 -5.36
CA VAL A 211 18.04 -9.23 -6.22
C VAL A 211 17.38 -8.08 -7.02
N ILE A 212 17.64 -6.83 -6.62
CA ILE A 212 17.44 -5.61 -7.41
C ILE A 212 18.65 -4.68 -7.20
N ASP A 213 19.02 -3.86 -8.20
CA ASP A 213 20.12 -2.89 -8.05
C ASP A 213 19.69 -1.61 -7.31
N ASN A 214 18.49 -1.10 -7.61
CA ASN A 214 17.96 0.14 -7.01
C ASN A 214 16.92 -0.17 -5.94
N ARG A 215 16.86 0.63 -4.88
CA ARG A 215 15.74 0.59 -3.91
C ARG A 215 14.62 1.48 -4.43
N LYS A 216 13.81 0.94 -5.35
CA LYS A 216 12.67 1.61 -5.97
C LYS A 216 11.42 0.74 -5.92
N TRP A 217 10.25 1.37 -5.82
CA TRP A 217 8.99 0.74 -6.19
C TRP A 217 7.99 1.74 -6.75
N GLN A 218 6.98 1.23 -7.46
CA GLN A 218 5.88 2.01 -8.01
C GLN A 218 4.56 1.23 -7.89
N MET A 219 3.49 1.95 -7.58
CA MET A 219 2.15 1.41 -7.34
C MET A 219 1.12 2.11 -8.24
N THR A 220 0.21 1.32 -8.82
CA THR A 220 -1.00 1.75 -9.54
C THR A 220 -2.16 0.88 -9.09
N ILE A 221 -3.28 1.48 -8.66
CA ILE A 221 -4.40 0.80 -8.00
C ILE A 221 -5.68 0.89 -8.84
N GLY A 222 -6.52 -0.15 -8.77
CA GLY A 222 -7.72 -0.33 -9.59
C GLY A 222 -7.46 -1.30 -10.75
N ASP A 223 -8.37 -1.34 -11.73
CA ASP A 223 -8.24 -2.23 -12.90
C ASP A 223 -6.91 -2.01 -13.66
N GLY A 224 -6.29 -3.12 -14.06
CA GLY A 224 -4.93 -3.18 -14.61
C GLY A 224 -3.81 -2.78 -13.62
N GLY A 225 -4.09 -2.75 -12.32
CA GLY A 225 -3.19 -2.33 -11.25
C GLY A 225 -1.92 -3.19 -11.12
N LYS A 226 -0.83 -2.57 -10.66
CA LYS A 226 0.51 -3.16 -10.60
C LYS A 226 1.33 -2.63 -9.43
N LEU A 227 2.12 -3.52 -8.85
CA LEU A 227 3.30 -3.21 -8.05
C LEU A 227 4.56 -3.53 -8.89
N VAL A 228 5.41 -2.53 -9.10
CA VAL A 228 6.72 -2.67 -9.77
C VAL A 228 7.82 -2.44 -8.73
N ILE A 229 8.89 -3.25 -8.75
CA ILE A 229 9.99 -3.20 -7.77
C ILE A 229 11.34 -3.21 -8.51
N GLY A 230 12.28 -2.38 -8.04
CA GLY A 230 13.60 -2.18 -8.62
C GLY A 230 13.67 -1.04 -9.64
N GLU A 231 12.56 -0.70 -10.31
CA GLU A 231 12.48 0.33 -11.35
C GLU A 231 11.16 1.11 -11.29
N HIS A 232 11.02 2.13 -12.15
CA HIS A 232 9.80 2.91 -12.35
C HIS A 232 9.33 2.78 -13.81
N ASP A 233 8.05 2.48 -14.03
CA ASP A 233 7.40 2.42 -15.34
C ASP A 233 6.63 3.73 -15.60
N GLU A 234 7.28 4.66 -16.30
CA GLU A 234 6.70 5.96 -16.67
C GLU A 234 5.42 5.82 -17.55
N SER A 235 5.17 4.65 -18.17
CA SER A 235 4.03 4.46 -19.07
C SER A 235 2.68 4.25 -18.36
N LEU A 236 2.70 3.96 -17.05
CA LEU A 236 1.50 3.78 -16.22
C LEU A 236 0.84 5.13 -15.82
N ALA A 237 1.52 6.26 -16.06
CA ALA A 237 1.03 7.59 -15.72
C ALA A 237 0.72 8.44 -16.96
N GLU A 238 -0.37 9.21 -16.90
CA GLU A 238 -0.73 10.15 -17.98
C GLU A 238 0.33 11.26 -18.10
N GLY A 239 0.97 11.36 -19.26
CA GLY A 239 2.08 12.31 -19.47
C GLY A 239 3.36 11.99 -18.69
N GLY A 240 3.49 10.77 -18.15
CA GLY A 240 4.61 10.34 -17.32
C GLY A 240 4.57 10.90 -15.89
N LEU A 241 5.41 10.38 -15.02
CA LEU A 241 5.46 10.79 -13.62
C LEU A 241 6.10 12.18 -13.46
N LYS A 242 5.78 12.87 -12.36
CA LYS A 242 6.29 14.19 -11.98
C LYS A 242 6.92 14.09 -10.59
N GLU A 243 8.17 14.52 -10.46
CA GLU A 243 8.88 14.49 -9.19
C GLU A 243 8.30 15.51 -8.21
N VAL A 244 8.09 15.09 -6.95
CA VAL A 244 7.52 15.91 -5.88
C VAL A 244 8.34 15.76 -4.59
N VAL A 245 8.38 16.83 -3.80
CA VAL A 245 9.05 16.82 -2.48
C VAL A 245 8.25 15.94 -1.53
N ASN A 246 8.85 14.87 -1.02
CA ASN A 246 8.17 14.03 -0.04
C ASN A 246 7.98 14.78 1.28
N ALA A 247 6.71 14.97 1.63
CA ALA A 247 6.30 15.59 2.87
C ALA A 247 6.13 14.59 4.03
N GLY A 248 5.74 13.34 3.72
CA GLY A 248 5.52 12.27 4.70
C GLY A 248 6.79 11.63 5.27
N ILE A 249 7.97 11.98 4.73
CA ILE A 249 9.25 11.44 5.22
C ILE A 249 9.55 11.80 6.68
N THR A 250 8.97 12.90 7.20
CA THR A 250 8.98 13.27 8.62
C THR A 250 8.37 12.21 9.53
N GLN A 251 7.53 11.34 8.96
CA GLN A 251 6.78 10.29 9.64
C GLN A 251 6.99 8.91 8.98
N ASN A 252 8.07 8.74 8.20
CA ASN A 252 8.40 7.52 7.45
C ASN A 252 7.38 7.09 6.38
N HIS A 253 6.46 7.95 5.96
CA HIS A 253 5.47 7.65 4.93
C HIS A 253 5.93 8.13 3.53
N ALA A 254 5.30 7.58 2.49
CA ALA A 254 5.23 8.24 1.19
C ALA A 254 4.19 9.37 1.26
N GLY A 255 4.43 10.51 0.61
CA GLY A 255 3.51 11.64 0.65
C GLY A 255 3.98 12.87 -0.11
N MET A 256 3.14 13.91 -0.18
CA MET A 256 3.46 15.17 -0.85
C MET A 256 2.85 16.37 -0.14
N LYS A 257 3.33 17.59 -0.42
CA LYS A 257 2.65 18.82 -0.03
C LYS A 257 1.54 19.13 -1.04
N GLY A 258 0.41 19.60 -0.56
CA GLY A 258 -0.74 19.87 -1.42
C GLY A 258 -1.74 20.86 -0.84
N ARG A 259 -2.92 20.92 -1.45
CA ARG A 259 -4.11 21.68 -1.01
C ARG A 259 -5.36 20.84 -1.23
N PHE A 260 -6.26 20.86 -0.27
CA PHE A 260 -7.65 20.38 -0.45
C PHE A 260 -8.54 21.57 -0.83
N ASN A 261 -9.36 21.43 -1.88
CA ASN A 261 -10.28 22.45 -2.41
C ASN A 261 -9.67 23.87 -2.55
N GLY A 262 -8.39 23.94 -2.94
CA GLY A 262 -7.67 25.22 -3.11
C GLY A 262 -7.30 25.96 -1.81
N GLY A 263 -7.53 25.35 -0.65
CA GLY A 263 -7.29 25.95 0.67
C GLY A 263 -5.81 26.09 1.07
N VAL A 264 -5.55 26.09 2.38
CA VAL A 264 -4.18 26.23 2.91
C VAL A 264 -3.28 25.06 2.47
N PRO A 265 -1.94 25.26 2.38
CA PRO A 265 -1.01 24.17 2.16
C PRO A 265 -1.06 23.13 3.31
N VAL A 266 -1.12 21.85 2.95
CA VAL A 266 -1.24 20.71 3.85
C VAL A 266 -0.27 19.59 3.44
N VAL A 267 -0.10 18.60 4.31
CA VAL A 267 0.63 17.36 4.01
C VAL A 267 -0.38 16.27 3.67
N PHE A 268 -0.08 15.52 2.62
CA PHE A 268 -0.77 14.29 2.23
C PHE A 268 0.18 13.11 2.44
N HIS A 269 -0.17 12.18 3.32
CA HIS A 269 0.47 10.86 3.43
C HIS A 269 -0.31 9.88 2.54
N PHE A 270 0.38 8.95 1.89
CA PHE A 270 -0.24 7.89 1.10
C PHE A 270 -0.24 6.59 1.92
N ASP A 271 -1.38 5.90 1.96
CA ASP A 271 -1.55 4.64 2.68
C ASP A 271 -2.50 3.70 1.90
N THR A 272 -2.02 2.52 1.49
CA THR A 272 -2.82 1.55 0.74
C THR A 272 -3.64 0.62 1.63
N GLY A 273 -3.33 0.52 2.93
CA GLY A 273 -4.14 -0.18 3.92
C GLY A 273 -5.42 0.59 4.30
N THR A 274 -5.36 1.93 4.27
CA THR A 274 -6.54 2.79 4.44
C THR A 274 -7.42 2.80 3.18
N HIS A 275 -8.73 2.59 3.34
CA HIS A 275 -9.70 2.57 2.24
C HIS A 275 -10.16 3.99 1.88
N GLY A 276 -10.49 4.78 2.91
CA GLY A 276 -11.04 6.14 2.78
C GLY A 276 -9.97 7.22 2.64
N ILE A 277 -10.33 8.44 3.03
CA ILE A 277 -9.43 9.58 3.23
C ILE A 277 -9.59 10.02 4.68
N ILE A 278 -8.53 9.97 5.49
CA ILE A 278 -8.60 10.28 6.93
C ILE A 278 -7.94 11.62 7.20
N THR A 279 -8.60 12.50 7.94
CA THR A 279 -8.01 13.72 8.50
C THR A 279 -8.37 13.84 9.98
N THR A 280 -7.90 14.88 10.68
CA THR A 280 -8.29 15.06 12.10
C THR A 280 -9.78 15.40 12.21
N ALA A 281 -10.44 14.99 13.29
CA ALA A 281 -11.85 15.29 13.52
C ALA A 281 -12.14 16.80 13.49
N LEU A 282 -11.21 17.63 13.98
CA LEU A 282 -11.34 19.09 13.90
C LEU A 282 -11.34 19.59 12.45
N ASN A 283 -10.40 19.11 11.63
CA ASN A 283 -10.30 19.50 10.21
C ASN A 283 -11.50 18.97 9.40
N ALA A 284 -11.98 17.77 9.70
CA ALA A 284 -13.18 17.21 9.09
C ALA A 284 -14.45 18.01 9.44
N ARG A 285 -14.68 18.42 10.71
CA ARG A 285 -15.83 19.29 11.05
C ARG A 285 -15.79 20.61 10.26
N ARG A 286 -14.60 21.19 10.08
CA ARG A 286 -14.39 22.36 9.21
C ARG A 286 -14.78 22.06 7.76
N ILE A 287 -14.18 21.04 7.15
CA ILE A 287 -14.42 20.66 5.75
C ILE A 287 -15.90 20.40 5.49
N PHE A 288 -16.56 19.62 6.36
CA PHE A 288 -17.98 19.31 6.24
C PHE A 288 -18.85 20.57 6.35
N SER A 289 -18.50 21.52 7.23
CA SER A 289 -19.18 22.81 7.32
C SER A 289 -18.94 23.71 6.10
N GLU A 290 -17.75 23.66 5.49
CA GLU A 290 -17.41 24.45 4.29
C GLU A 290 -18.11 23.93 3.01
N ILE A 291 -18.41 22.62 2.94
CA ILE A 291 -19.09 21.98 1.79
C ILE A 291 -20.59 21.67 2.04
N GLY A 292 -21.15 22.10 3.17
CA GLY A 292 -22.58 21.92 3.50
C GLY A 292 -23.01 20.48 3.83
N ALA A 293 -22.07 19.62 4.26
CA ALA A 293 -22.36 18.23 4.64
C ALA A 293 -22.89 18.12 6.08
N GLU A 294 -23.82 17.19 6.31
CA GLU A 294 -24.25 16.81 7.66
C GLU A 294 -23.09 16.06 8.35
N VAL A 295 -22.72 16.49 9.55
CA VAL A 295 -21.73 15.81 10.39
C VAL A 295 -22.41 14.78 11.26
N LYS A 296 -22.06 13.50 11.11
CA LYS A 296 -22.50 12.42 11.99
C LYS A 296 -21.33 11.84 12.77
N GLU A 297 -21.49 11.72 14.07
CA GLU A 297 -20.57 11.01 14.96
C GLU A 297 -20.88 9.51 14.93
N VAL A 298 -19.84 8.66 14.84
CA VAL A 298 -20.00 7.21 14.63
C VAL A 298 -19.49 6.35 15.78
N ASP A 299 -18.73 6.93 16.72
CA ASP A 299 -18.31 6.26 17.94
C ASP A 299 -18.16 7.23 19.12
N ASN A 300 -18.10 6.68 20.33
CA ASN A 300 -17.84 7.43 21.57
C ASN A 300 -16.38 7.93 21.67
N GLY A 301 -15.56 7.75 20.63
CA GLY A 301 -14.20 8.29 20.51
C GLY A 301 -14.15 9.63 19.79
N GLY A 302 -15.29 10.15 19.33
CA GLY A 302 -15.41 11.44 18.64
C GLY A 302 -15.08 11.39 17.15
N ASN A 303 -14.97 10.18 16.56
CA ASN A 303 -14.76 10.03 15.12
C ASN A 303 -16.06 10.36 14.35
N ILE A 304 -15.91 11.00 13.18
CA ILE A 304 -17.03 11.56 12.41
C ILE A 304 -16.96 11.25 10.91
N ILE A 305 -18.13 11.23 10.30
CA ILE A 305 -18.35 11.12 8.85
C ILE A 305 -19.19 12.32 8.35
N GLY A 306 -19.06 12.63 7.06
CA GLY A 306 -19.87 13.63 6.38
C GLY A 306 -20.90 13.01 5.44
N LEU A 307 -22.16 13.46 5.50
CA LEU A 307 -23.27 12.97 4.68
C LEU A 307 -23.86 14.09 3.81
N VAL A 308 -24.04 13.83 2.51
CA VAL A 308 -24.52 14.81 1.51
C VAL A 308 -25.73 14.31 0.72
N ASP A 309 -26.41 15.21 0.00
CA ASP A 309 -27.43 14.85 -0.98
C ASP A 309 -26.76 14.14 -2.19
N CYS A 310 -27.17 12.91 -2.45
CA CYS A 310 -26.69 12.12 -3.60
C CYS A 310 -26.99 12.75 -4.96
N LYS A 311 -27.89 13.74 -5.05
CA LYS A 311 -28.19 14.45 -6.31
C LYS A 311 -27.21 15.58 -6.62
N ASN A 312 -26.52 16.09 -5.60
CA ASN A 312 -25.65 17.27 -5.69
C ASN A 312 -24.39 17.04 -4.83
N PRO A 313 -23.53 16.06 -5.18
CA PRO A 313 -22.30 15.78 -4.44
C PRO A 313 -21.34 17.00 -4.48
N PRO A 314 -20.61 17.30 -3.40
CA PRO A 314 -19.62 18.38 -3.40
C PRO A 314 -18.36 17.94 -4.14
N LYS A 315 -17.69 18.89 -4.81
CA LYS A 315 -16.38 18.65 -5.41
C LYS A 315 -15.32 18.48 -4.32
N LEU A 316 -14.53 17.41 -4.44
CA LEU A 316 -13.42 17.07 -3.54
C LEU A 316 -12.12 17.04 -4.35
N LYS A 317 -11.41 18.16 -4.42
CA LYS A 317 -10.18 18.32 -5.19
C LYS A 317 -8.95 18.32 -4.30
N PHE A 318 -7.96 17.53 -4.70
CA PHE A 318 -6.65 17.38 -4.08
C PHE A 318 -5.57 17.79 -5.09
N SER A 319 -4.88 18.89 -4.82
CA SER A 319 -3.84 19.46 -5.67
C SER A 319 -2.46 19.31 -5.02
N GLU A 320 -1.42 19.05 -5.81
CA GLU A 320 -0.03 19.24 -5.39
C GLU A 320 0.26 20.75 -5.19
N VAL A 321 1.22 21.12 -4.31
CA VAL A 321 1.37 22.51 -3.83
C VAL A 321 1.87 23.50 -4.90
N LEU A 322 2.51 23.02 -5.98
CA LEU A 322 2.90 23.79 -7.16
C LEU A 322 1.96 23.60 -8.36
N GLY A 323 0.92 22.76 -8.23
CA GLY A 323 -0.03 22.45 -9.30
C GLY A 323 0.46 21.42 -10.33
N LEU A 324 1.51 20.65 -10.01
CA LEU A 324 2.04 19.61 -10.91
C LEU A 324 1.11 18.40 -11.08
N LEU A 325 0.17 18.22 -10.15
CA LEU A 325 -0.85 17.19 -10.15
C LEU A 325 -2.15 17.75 -9.56
N ASP A 326 -3.26 17.51 -10.25
CA ASP A 326 -4.62 17.87 -9.86
C ASP A 326 -5.51 16.63 -9.96
N VAL A 327 -6.10 16.21 -8.85
CA VAL A 327 -7.04 15.08 -8.76
C VAL A 327 -8.35 15.58 -8.17
N GLU A 328 -9.46 15.31 -8.84
CA GLU A 328 -10.81 15.52 -8.29
C GLU A 328 -11.42 14.14 -8.07
N ILE A 329 -11.97 13.87 -6.89
CA ILE A 329 -12.65 12.60 -6.62
C ILE A 329 -13.92 12.57 -7.48
N PRO A 330 -14.14 11.52 -8.31
CA PRO A 330 -15.31 11.47 -9.19
C PRO A 330 -16.65 11.50 -8.44
N GLU A 331 -17.68 12.03 -9.09
CA GLU A 331 -19.01 12.16 -8.47
C GLU A 331 -19.66 10.78 -8.24
N GLU A 332 -19.31 9.78 -9.04
CA GLU A 332 -19.68 8.37 -8.88
C GLU A 332 -19.01 7.68 -7.66
N ASP A 333 -17.81 8.10 -7.27
CA ASP A 333 -17.12 7.60 -6.06
C ASP A 333 -17.77 8.14 -4.78
N ILE A 334 -18.44 9.30 -4.85
CA ILE A 334 -19.23 9.86 -3.74
C ILE A 334 -20.67 9.28 -3.75
N THR A 335 -21.33 9.33 -4.91
CA THR A 335 -22.74 8.92 -5.05
C THR A 335 -22.95 7.40 -5.00
N GLY A 336 -21.87 6.63 -5.14
CA GLY A 336 -21.83 5.19 -4.90
C GLY A 336 -21.90 4.78 -3.43
N ASN A 337 -21.63 5.67 -2.46
CA ASN A 337 -21.54 5.30 -1.05
C ASN A 337 -22.85 5.62 -0.31
N LYS A 338 -23.94 4.93 -0.66
CA LYS A 338 -25.27 5.25 -0.11
C LYS A 338 -25.42 4.77 1.33
N TYR A 339 -25.77 5.70 2.22
CA TYR A 339 -25.94 5.48 3.65
C TYR A 339 -27.24 6.15 4.13
N HIS A 340 -28.23 5.33 4.52
CA HIS A 340 -29.58 5.75 4.94
C HIS A 340 -30.26 6.81 4.03
N GLY A 341 -30.07 6.71 2.71
CA GLY A 341 -30.68 7.61 1.72
C GLY A 341 -29.90 8.90 1.45
N LYS A 342 -28.80 9.16 2.19
CA LYS A 342 -27.77 10.15 1.84
C LYS A 342 -26.55 9.45 1.26
N CYS A 343 -25.58 10.24 0.79
CA CYS A 343 -24.31 9.72 0.29
C CYS A 343 -23.18 10.07 1.26
N LEU A 344 -22.39 9.06 1.60
CA LEU A 344 -21.25 9.13 2.50
C LEU A 344 -20.04 9.68 1.75
N LEU A 345 -19.51 10.80 2.24
CA LEU A 345 -18.24 11.32 1.74
C LEU A 345 -17.11 10.32 2.04
N PRO A 346 -16.13 10.15 1.13
CA PRO A 346 -14.96 9.30 1.38
C PRO A 346 -14.00 9.88 2.44
N ILE A 347 -14.33 11.03 3.04
CA ILE A 347 -13.53 11.70 4.07
C ILE A 347 -14.05 11.35 5.47
N VAL A 348 -13.15 10.93 6.35
CA VAL A 348 -13.40 10.58 7.76
C VAL A 348 -12.58 11.52 8.66
N GLY A 349 -13.22 12.03 9.71
CA GLY A 349 -12.53 12.77 10.78
C GLY A 349 -12.21 11.86 11.95
N SER A 350 -10.93 11.63 12.23
CA SER A 350 -10.47 10.84 13.37
C SER A 350 -9.93 11.72 14.51
N VAL A 351 -10.26 11.41 15.77
CA VAL A 351 -9.66 12.11 16.92
C VAL A 351 -8.22 11.65 17.14
N LYS A 352 -7.98 10.35 17.35
CA LYS A 352 -6.65 9.89 17.75
C LYS A 352 -5.59 10.08 16.66
N ILE A 353 -5.94 10.24 15.37
CA ILE A 353 -4.91 10.50 14.35
C ILE A 353 -4.20 11.84 14.58
N GLY A 354 -4.90 12.83 15.15
CA GLY A 354 -4.33 14.13 15.56
C GLY A 354 -3.76 14.15 17.00
N VAL A 355 -3.72 13.02 17.70
CA VAL A 355 -3.27 12.96 19.12
C VAL A 355 -2.23 11.85 19.37
N GLN A 356 -2.25 10.79 18.58
CA GLN A 356 -1.44 9.56 18.73
C GLN A 356 -0.99 8.95 17.38
N GLY A 357 -1.47 9.45 16.24
CA GLY A 357 -1.20 8.91 14.90
C GLY A 357 -0.55 9.92 13.95
N SER A 358 -0.59 9.62 12.65
CA SER A 358 0.20 10.29 11.60
C SER A 358 -0.15 11.76 11.30
N LEU A 359 -1.02 12.40 12.10
CA LEU A 359 -1.41 13.81 11.96
C LEU A 359 -1.24 14.61 13.26
N MET A 360 -0.56 14.05 14.28
CA MET A 360 -0.32 14.70 15.58
C MET A 360 0.33 16.09 15.47
N PHE A 361 1.28 16.25 14.54
CA PHE A 361 1.97 17.52 14.28
C PHE A 361 1.46 18.25 13.03
N GLU A 362 0.44 17.70 12.37
CA GLU A 362 -0.07 18.13 11.07
C GLU A 362 -1.61 18.17 11.11
N PRO A 363 -2.23 19.02 11.94
CA PRO A 363 -3.66 18.94 12.26
C PRO A 363 -4.61 19.16 11.06
N HIS A 364 -4.12 19.74 9.97
CA HIS A 364 -4.82 19.93 8.70
C HIS A 364 -4.42 18.94 7.60
N GLY A 365 -3.47 18.03 7.88
CA GLY A 365 -3.02 17.02 6.92
C GLY A 365 -4.05 15.92 6.70
N PHE A 366 -3.74 15.03 5.76
CA PHE A 366 -4.58 13.90 5.39
C PHE A 366 -3.74 12.63 5.21
N VAL A 367 -4.29 11.50 5.60
CA VAL A 367 -3.92 10.19 5.05
C VAL A 367 -4.85 9.93 3.86
N LEU A 368 -4.29 9.92 2.67
CA LEU A 368 -4.99 9.65 1.42
C LEU A 368 -4.91 8.15 1.15
N GLY A 369 -6.00 7.45 1.44
CA GLY A 369 -6.15 6.04 1.13
C GLY A 369 -6.66 5.76 -0.27
N GLN A 370 -7.11 4.53 -0.51
CA GLN A 370 -7.46 4.03 -1.84
C GLN A 370 -8.52 4.85 -2.58
N SER A 371 -9.42 5.52 -1.86
CA SER A 371 -10.42 6.44 -2.44
C SER A 371 -9.78 7.60 -3.23
N PHE A 372 -8.55 7.98 -2.91
CA PHE A 372 -7.72 8.89 -3.71
C PHE A 372 -6.66 8.14 -4.54
N LEU A 373 -5.98 7.15 -3.96
CA LEU A 373 -4.81 6.51 -4.59
C LEU A 373 -5.15 5.75 -5.89
N ARG A 374 -6.40 5.31 -6.09
CA ARG A 374 -6.86 4.67 -7.35
C ARG A 374 -6.93 5.61 -8.56
N HIS A 375 -6.78 6.91 -8.35
CA HIS A 375 -6.78 7.95 -9.39
C HIS A 375 -5.36 8.42 -9.78
N ILE A 376 -4.34 7.90 -9.10
CA ILE A 376 -2.93 8.23 -9.36
C ILE A 376 -2.06 6.99 -9.55
N THR A 377 -0.92 7.19 -10.21
CA THR A 377 0.24 6.30 -10.10
C THR A 377 1.29 7.03 -9.29
N PHE A 378 1.89 6.35 -8.32
CA PHE A 378 2.93 6.92 -7.46
C PHE A 378 4.11 5.98 -7.32
N ALA A 379 5.30 6.58 -7.28
CA ALA A 379 6.58 5.90 -7.35
C ALA A 379 7.56 6.48 -6.34
N VAL A 380 8.42 5.65 -5.77
CA VAL A 380 9.33 6.03 -4.69
C VAL A 380 10.74 5.53 -4.98
N ASP A 381 11.71 6.44 -4.88
CA ASP A 381 13.14 6.16 -4.97
C ASP A 381 13.79 6.37 -3.60
N PHE A 382 14.23 5.28 -2.97
CA PHE A 382 14.86 5.30 -1.65
C PHE A 382 16.37 5.54 -1.71
N ASP A 383 16.99 5.48 -2.90
CA ASP A 383 18.39 5.87 -3.09
C ASP A 383 18.52 7.41 -3.12
N ARG A 384 19.74 7.93 -2.89
CA ARG A 384 19.94 9.36 -2.57
C ARG A 384 20.18 10.21 -3.82
N PRO A 385 19.56 11.41 -3.93
CA PRO A 385 18.60 12.01 -3.00
C PRO A 385 17.22 11.34 -3.12
N PHE A 386 16.58 11.12 -1.97
CA PHE A 386 15.26 10.48 -1.88
C PHE A 386 14.21 11.26 -2.70
N LYS A 387 13.40 10.56 -3.48
CA LYS A 387 12.37 11.15 -4.35
C LYS A 387 11.05 10.39 -4.26
N ILE A 388 9.95 11.13 -4.41
CA ILE A 388 8.68 10.58 -4.85
C ILE A 388 8.38 11.15 -6.23
N LYS A 389 7.76 10.34 -7.08
CA LYS A 389 7.09 10.82 -8.27
C LYS A 389 5.61 10.47 -8.21
N VAL A 390 4.76 11.32 -8.77
CA VAL A 390 3.32 11.11 -8.91
C VAL A 390 2.85 11.50 -10.30
N GLY A 391 1.79 10.87 -10.78
CA GLY A 391 1.06 11.29 -11.99
C GLY A 391 -0.37 10.78 -11.91
N LYS A 392 -1.25 11.26 -12.79
CA LYS A 392 -2.58 10.66 -12.94
C LYS A 392 -2.41 9.22 -13.40
N ARG A 393 -3.18 8.29 -12.84
CA ARG A 393 -3.22 6.91 -13.33
C ARG A 393 -3.72 6.92 -14.77
N LYS A 394 -3.00 6.28 -15.66
CA LYS A 394 -3.46 6.07 -17.03
C LYS A 394 -4.54 4.99 -17.04
N SER A 395 -5.72 5.31 -17.60
CA SER A 395 -6.71 4.29 -17.97
C SER A 395 -6.18 3.44 -19.14
N ASN A 396 -6.38 2.13 -19.07
CA ASN A 396 -5.98 1.18 -20.11
C ASN A 396 -6.98 1.14 -21.27
#